data_AF-A0A0F7ZNX0-F1
#
_entry.id   AF-A0A0F7ZNX0-F1
#
_cell.length_a   1.000
_cell.length_b   1.000
_cell.length_c   1.000
_cell.angle_alpha   90.00
_cell.angle_beta   90.00
_cell.angle_gamma   90.00
#
_symmetry.space_group_name_H-M   'P 1'
#
loop_
_entity.id
_entity.type
_entity.pdbx_description
1 polymer ?
#
loop_
_entity_poly.entity_id
_entity_poly.type
_entity_poly.pdbx_seq_one_letter_code
_entity_poly.pdbx_strand_id
1 'polypeptide(L)'
;MPSNIPPSALGIPTAADNVAAEQPKPRFIVSGSGHAASPGEILESCHALLNHVTDLQQEAERELREFEERIKERELAEKRRLAPGWLDSESRLLEPERAPSAQQPDSNTTTDGHPLAGAAMPSQPDQGAELDRAFGGMELK
;
A
#
# COMPACT_ATOMS: atom_id res chain seq x y z
N MET A 1 -25.93 -36.10 56.32
CA MET A 1 -25.65 -36.98 55.17
C MET A 1 -24.79 -36.18 54.20
N PRO A 2 -23.51 -36.51 53.98
CA PRO A 2 -22.69 -35.82 52.98
C PRO A 2 -23.16 -36.20 51.56
N SER A 3 -23.24 -35.21 50.68
CA SER A 3 -23.79 -35.34 49.32
C SER A 3 -22.90 -36.23 48.43
N ASN A 4 -23.52 -37.13 47.68
CA ASN A 4 -22.88 -38.17 46.87
C ASN A 4 -22.98 -37.87 45.36
N ILE A 5 -23.05 -36.59 45.00
CA ILE A 5 -23.17 -36.16 43.59
C ILE A 5 -21.76 -35.94 43.04
N PRO A 6 -21.37 -36.60 41.93
CA PRO A 6 -20.07 -36.38 41.31
C PRO A 6 -19.97 -34.94 40.75
N PRO A 7 -18.78 -34.33 40.74
CA PRO A 7 -18.59 -33.00 40.19
C PRO A 7 -18.94 -32.98 38.69
N SER A 8 -19.69 -31.96 38.26
CA SER A 8 -20.15 -31.81 36.88
C SER A 8 -18.99 -31.68 35.88
N ALA A 9 -19.00 -32.49 34.83
CA ALA A 9 -18.02 -32.50 33.73
C ALA A 9 -18.03 -31.24 32.85
N LEU A 10 -18.91 -30.27 33.12
CA LEU A 10 -19.06 -29.04 32.35
C LEU A 10 -18.18 -27.88 32.85
N GLY A 11 -17.34 -28.09 33.88
CA GLY A 11 -16.37 -27.08 34.33
C GLY A 11 -16.99 -25.76 34.83
N ILE A 12 -18.27 -25.78 35.21
CA ILE A 12 -18.96 -24.61 35.75
C ILE A 12 -18.58 -24.51 37.23
N PRO A 13 -17.87 -23.45 37.68
CA PRO A 13 -17.57 -23.27 39.09
C PRO A 13 -18.90 -23.09 39.83
N THR A 14 -19.25 -24.06 40.68
CA THR A 14 -20.40 -23.93 41.56
C THR A 14 -20.02 -23.03 42.74
N ALA A 15 -20.98 -22.29 43.27
CA ALA A 15 -20.82 -21.24 44.29
C ALA A 15 -20.20 -21.70 45.64
N ALA A 16 -19.72 -22.95 45.75
CA ALA A 16 -18.92 -23.44 46.87
C ALA A 16 -17.39 -23.24 46.68
N ASP A 17 -16.93 -22.79 45.50
CA ASP A 17 -15.51 -22.54 45.18
C ASP A 17 -14.94 -21.23 45.79
N ASN A 18 -15.48 -20.79 46.94
CA ASN A 18 -14.95 -19.64 47.68
C ASN A 18 -13.81 -20.02 48.62
N VAL A 19 -13.11 -21.12 48.34
CA VAL A 19 -11.82 -21.44 48.95
C VAL A 19 -10.81 -21.44 47.81
N ALA A 20 -10.01 -20.38 47.78
CA ALA A 20 -8.83 -20.25 46.94
C ALA A 20 -7.87 -21.42 47.22
N ALA A 21 -8.11 -22.55 46.56
CA ALA A 21 -7.21 -23.67 46.48
C ALA A 21 -6.74 -23.73 45.03
N GLU A 22 -5.41 -23.75 44.85
CA GLU A 22 -4.73 -23.92 43.57
C GLU A 22 -5.42 -25.00 42.73
N GLN A 23 -6.25 -24.58 41.78
CA GLN A 23 -6.81 -25.47 40.78
C GLN A 23 -5.62 -26.02 39.97
N PRO A 24 -5.39 -27.35 39.95
CA PRO A 24 -4.26 -27.92 39.23
C PRO A 24 -4.40 -27.58 37.74
N LYS A 25 -3.32 -27.06 37.14
CA LYS A 25 -3.27 -26.64 35.74
C LYS A 25 -3.88 -27.75 34.85
N PRO A 26 -4.92 -27.45 34.05
CA PRO A 26 -5.60 -28.47 33.27
C PRO A 26 -4.61 -29.10 32.26
N ARG A 27 -4.55 -30.43 32.22
CA ARG A 27 -3.65 -31.17 31.32
C ARG A 27 -3.96 -30.91 29.83
N PHE A 28 -5.22 -30.60 29.52
CA PHE A 28 -5.71 -30.33 28.17
C PHE A 28 -6.74 -29.19 28.22
N ILE A 29 -6.74 -28.38 27.16
CA ILE A 29 -7.68 -27.29 26.93
C ILE A 29 -8.69 -27.79 25.91
N VAL A 30 -9.98 -27.77 26.27
CA VAL A 30 -11.07 -28.19 25.39
C VAL A 30 -11.75 -26.96 24.81
N SER A 31 -11.75 -26.82 23.49
CA SER A 31 -12.50 -25.80 22.78
C SER A 31 -14.00 -26.10 22.80
N GLY A 32 -14.85 -25.08 22.66
CA GLY A 32 -16.30 -25.25 22.56
C GLY A 32 -16.76 -26.11 21.38
N SER A 33 -15.88 -26.37 20.40
CA SER A 33 -16.09 -27.31 19.30
C SER A 33 -15.82 -28.78 19.66
N GLY A 34 -15.37 -29.07 20.88
CA GLY A 34 -15.03 -30.42 21.35
C GLY A 34 -13.59 -30.86 21.06
N HIS A 35 -12.74 -29.99 20.50
CA HIS A 35 -11.32 -30.28 20.30
C HIS A 35 -10.53 -30.06 21.60
N ALA A 36 -9.86 -31.10 22.08
CA ALA A 36 -8.97 -31.02 23.24
C ALA A 36 -7.51 -30.98 22.76
N ALA A 37 -6.79 -29.91 23.11
CA ALA A 37 -5.38 -29.74 22.79
C ALA A 37 -4.55 -29.55 24.06
N SER A 38 -3.32 -30.05 24.06
CA SER A 38 -2.39 -29.75 25.14
C SER A 38 -1.88 -28.29 25.02
N PRO A 39 -1.47 -27.64 26.13
CA PRO A 39 -0.86 -26.31 26.05
C PRO A 39 0.37 -26.26 25.13
N GLY A 40 1.11 -27.37 25.01
CA GLY A 40 2.26 -27.48 24.10
C GLY A 40 1.84 -27.44 22.62
N GLU A 41 0.80 -28.18 22.26
CA GLU A 41 0.25 -28.19 20.89
C GLU A 41 -0.31 -26.81 20.50
N ILE A 42 -0.90 -26.09 21.46
CA ILE A 42 -1.39 -24.73 21.21
C ILE A 42 -0.23 -23.78 20.96
N LEU A 43 0.86 -23.86 21.74
CA LEU A 43 2.05 -23.05 21.51
C LEU A 43 2.67 -23.36 20.15
N GLU A 44 2.78 -24.64 19.79
CA GLU A 44 3.27 -25.07 18.49
C GLU A 44 2.40 -24.51 17.35
N SER A 45 1.07 -24.54 17.50
CA SER A 45 0.14 -23.93 16.55
C SER A 45 0.34 -22.41 16.43
N CYS A 46 0.51 -21.70 17.56
CA CYS A 46 0.79 -20.27 17.54
C CYS A 46 2.13 -19.95 16.85
N HIS A 47 3.17 -20.73 17.11
CA HIS A 47 4.47 -20.55 16.46
C HIS A 47 4.41 -20.88 14.96
N ALA A 48 3.72 -21.96 14.57
CA ALA A 48 3.52 -22.31 13.17
C ALA A 48 2.75 -21.22 12.42
N LEU A 49 1.69 -20.66 13.02
CA LEU A 49 0.94 -19.55 12.45
C LEU A 49 1.80 -18.29 12.31
N LEU A 50 2.58 -17.96 13.34
CA LEU A 50 3.48 -16.81 13.30
C LEU A 50 4.49 -16.94 12.16
N ASN A 51 5.16 -18.09 12.07
CA ASN A 51 6.12 -18.36 11.01
C ASN A 51 5.48 -18.25 9.61
N HIS A 52 4.27 -18.80 9.45
CA HIS A 52 3.57 -18.71 8.18
C HIS A 52 3.23 -17.26 7.79
N VAL A 53 2.76 -16.45 8.73
CA VAL A 53 2.46 -15.03 8.48
C VAL A 53 3.73 -14.25 8.17
N THR A 54 4.84 -14.52 8.86
CA THR A 54 6.12 -13.86 8.57
C THR A 54 6.66 -14.23 7.20
N ASP A 55 6.54 -15.50 6.79
CA ASP A 55 6.97 -15.95 5.47
C ASP A 55 6.12 -15.31 4.38
N LEU A 56 4.80 -15.24 4.58
CA LEU A 56 3.88 -14.58 3.66
C LEU A 56 4.20 -13.09 3.50
N GLN A 57 4.53 -12.40 4.59
CA GLN A 57 4.94 -11.00 4.53
C GLN A 57 6.25 -10.82 3.75
N GLN A 58 7.26 -11.65 4.02
CA GLN A 58 8.54 -11.58 3.32
C GLN A 58 8.40 -11.85 1.82
N GLU A 59 7.55 -12.80 1.44
CA GLU A 59 7.21 -13.11 0.05
C GLU A 59 6.54 -11.92 -0.63
N ALA A 60 5.54 -11.32 0.00
CA ALA A 60 4.83 -10.16 -0.54
C ALA A 60 5.76 -8.94 -0.72
N GLU A 61 6.64 -8.68 0.26
CA GLU A 61 7.64 -7.62 0.16
C GLU A 61 8.67 -7.89 -0.96
N ARG A 62 9.05 -9.15 -1.17
CA ARG A 62 9.93 -9.53 -2.27
C ARG A 62 9.25 -9.30 -3.62
N GLU A 63 8.03 -9.79 -3.79
CA GLU A 63 7.26 -9.63 -5.02
C GLU A 63 7.04 -8.16 -5.37
N LEU A 64 6.76 -7.32 -4.36
CA LEU A 64 6.60 -5.88 -4.56
C LEU A 64 7.90 -5.24 -5.05
N ARG A 65 9.05 -5.57 -4.45
CA ARG A 65 10.36 -5.06 -4.89
C ARG A 65 10.66 -5.47 -6.33
N GLU A 66 10.46 -6.74 -6.68
CA GLU A 66 10.67 -7.24 -8.04
C GLU A 66 9.73 -6.58 -9.05
N PHE A 67 8.49 -6.28 -8.67
CA PHE A 67 7.54 -5.55 -9.51
C PHE A 67 7.98 -4.10 -9.74
N GLU A 68 8.40 -3.40 -8.70
CA GLU A 68 8.94 -2.04 -8.82
C GLU A 68 10.19 -1.98 -9.69
N GLU A 69 11.12 -2.93 -9.53
CA GLU A 69 12.33 -3.02 -10.35
C GLU A 69 12.00 -3.23 -11.83
N ARG A 70 11.05 -4.12 -12.15
CA ARG A 70 10.57 -4.31 -13.53
C ARG A 70 9.94 -3.05 -14.12
N ILE A 71 9.20 -2.27 -13.32
CA ILE A 71 8.67 -0.97 -13.78
C ILE A 71 9.82 -0.01 -14.06
N LYS A 72 10.75 0.14 -13.11
CA LYS A 72 11.91 1.03 -13.25
C LYS A 72 12.73 0.69 -14.49
N GLU A 73 12.96 -0.60 -14.76
CA GLU A 73 13.69 -1.06 -15.93
C GLU A 73 12.96 -0.71 -17.24
N ARG A 74 11.65 -0.98 -17.33
CA ARG A 74 10.85 -0.62 -18.51
C ARG A 74 10.82 0.88 -18.75
N GLU A 75 10.57 1.67 -17.71
CA GLU A 75 10.57 3.13 -17.82
C GLU A 75 11.93 3.66 -18.24
N LEU A 76 13.01 3.12 -17.68
CA LEU A 76 14.36 3.52 -18.03
C LEU A 76 14.71 3.13 -19.47
N ALA A 77 14.26 1.98 -19.96
CA ALA A 77 14.38 1.59 -21.36
C ALA A 77 13.58 2.53 -22.29
N GLU A 78 12.34 2.88 -21.91
CA GLU A 78 11.52 3.85 -22.65
C GLU A 78 12.15 5.25 -22.66
N LYS A 79 12.65 5.72 -21.52
CA LYS A 79 13.37 6.99 -21.36
C LYS A 79 14.64 7.02 -22.22
N ARG A 80 15.41 5.93 -22.25
CA ARG A 80 16.58 5.77 -23.15
C ARG A 80 16.19 5.77 -24.63
N ARG A 81 15.02 5.20 -24.97
CA ARG A 81 14.48 5.23 -26.33
C ARG A 81 14.06 6.64 -26.74
N LEU A 82 13.41 7.38 -25.84
CA LEU A 82 12.89 8.71 -26.10
C LEU A 82 14.00 9.77 -26.20
N ALA A 83 15.03 9.67 -25.36
CA ALA A 83 16.11 10.64 -25.30
C ALA A 83 17.48 9.96 -25.22
N PRO A 84 17.93 9.34 -26.33
CA PRO A 84 19.26 8.73 -26.39
C PRO A 84 20.33 9.79 -26.10
N GLY A 85 21.19 9.52 -25.10
CA GLY A 85 22.28 10.43 -24.72
C GLY A 85 21.89 11.65 -23.87
N TRP A 86 20.65 11.76 -23.39
CA TRP A 86 20.26 12.82 -22.43
C TRP A 86 20.20 12.33 -20.98
N LEU A 87 19.72 11.11 -20.74
CA LEU A 87 19.58 10.55 -19.37
C LEU A 87 20.88 10.03 -18.76
N ASP A 88 21.80 9.54 -19.59
CA ASP A 88 23.05 8.91 -19.15
C ASP A 88 24.26 9.86 -19.29
N SER A 89 24.03 11.15 -19.60
CA SER A 89 25.08 12.16 -19.81
C SER A 89 25.12 13.16 -18.66
N GLU A 90 26.27 13.33 -18.00
CA GLU A 90 26.50 14.37 -16.98
C GLU A 90 26.58 15.81 -17.56
N SER A 91 26.06 16.03 -18.76
CA SER A 91 26.06 17.34 -19.40
C SER A 91 25.01 18.23 -18.75
N ARG A 92 25.43 19.03 -17.76
CA ARG A 92 24.63 20.14 -17.23
C ARG A 92 24.48 21.21 -18.32
N LEU A 93 23.24 21.59 -18.64
CA LEU A 93 22.98 22.79 -19.44
C LEU A 93 23.60 23.99 -18.72
N LEU A 94 24.40 24.78 -19.45
CA LEU A 94 24.86 26.08 -18.95
C LEU A 94 23.67 27.03 -18.92
N GLU A 95 23.29 27.47 -17.74
CA GLU A 95 22.38 28.59 -17.59
C GLU A 95 23.15 29.90 -17.83
N PRO A 96 22.58 30.84 -18.61
CA PRO A 96 23.21 32.15 -18.77
C PRO A 96 23.22 32.90 -17.44
N GLU A 97 24.35 33.54 -17.13
CA GLU A 97 24.48 34.42 -15.97
C GLU A 97 23.45 35.57 -16.10
N ARG A 98 22.51 35.65 -15.14
CA ARG A 98 21.62 36.82 -15.06
C ARG A 98 22.46 38.02 -14.67
N ALA A 99 22.70 38.91 -15.63
CA ALA A 99 23.26 40.23 -15.34
C ALA A 99 22.41 40.90 -14.23
N PRO A 100 23.01 41.59 -13.25
CA PRO A 100 22.27 42.26 -12.19
C PRO A 100 21.54 43.48 -12.76
N SER A 101 20.36 43.26 -13.36
CA SER A 101 19.40 44.32 -13.59
C SER A 101 18.81 44.71 -12.24
N ALA A 102 19.03 45.96 -11.87
CA ALA A 102 18.52 46.61 -10.67
C ALA A 102 17.04 46.28 -10.41
N GLN A 103 16.70 46.16 -9.12
CA GLN A 103 15.36 45.91 -8.60
C GLN A 103 14.23 46.51 -9.45
N GLN A 104 13.31 45.64 -9.88
CA GLN A 104 11.88 45.95 -9.87
C GLN A 104 11.09 44.67 -9.57
N PRO A 105 10.16 44.68 -8.59
CA PRO A 105 9.34 43.52 -8.27
C PRO A 105 8.07 43.59 -9.10
N ASP A 106 7.88 42.71 -10.08
CA ASP A 106 6.54 42.46 -10.60
C ASP A 106 6.36 40.97 -10.93
N SER A 107 5.51 40.39 -10.10
CA SER A 107 4.87 39.11 -10.23
C SER A 107 4.06 38.97 -11.52
N ASN A 108 4.19 37.79 -12.12
CA ASN A 108 3.19 37.09 -12.93
C ASN A 108 2.91 37.65 -14.35
N THR A 109 3.06 36.80 -15.37
CA THR A 109 1.96 36.37 -16.27
C THR A 109 2.53 35.78 -17.57
N THR A 110 2.26 34.48 -17.74
CA THR A 110 2.20 33.76 -19.01
C THR A 110 1.30 34.48 -20.01
N THR A 111 1.75 34.78 -21.23
CA THR A 111 0.96 34.59 -22.47
C THR A 111 1.77 34.93 -23.71
N ASP A 112 1.83 33.94 -24.60
CA ASP A 112 2.37 33.99 -25.96
C ASP A 112 1.73 35.08 -26.83
N GLY A 113 2.58 35.80 -27.57
CA GLY A 113 2.18 36.70 -28.63
C GLY A 113 3.22 36.71 -29.74
N HIS A 114 3.04 35.85 -30.75
CA HIS A 114 3.73 35.98 -32.04
C HIS A 114 2.74 36.48 -33.09
N PRO A 115 3.01 37.59 -33.80
CA PRO A 115 2.40 37.85 -35.09
C PRO A 115 3.46 37.70 -36.18
N LEU A 116 3.34 36.66 -37.03
CA LEU A 116 3.88 36.75 -38.38
C LEU A 116 2.94 36.08 -39.37
N ALA A 117 2.69 36.83 -40.43
CA ALA A 117 1.72 36.61 -41.47
C ALA A 117 1.88 35.30 -42.25
N GLY A 118 0.75 34.72 -42.66
CA GLY A 118 0.62 34.12 -43.99
C GLY A 118 0.83 32.62 -44.12
N ALA A 119 -0.03 31.80 -43.51
CA ALA A 119 -0.45 30.52 -44.08
C ALA A 119 -1.75 30.07 -43.39
N ALA A 120 -2.84 29.92 -44.15
CA ALA A 120 -4.09 29.34 -43.66
C ALA A 120 -3.86 27.85 -43.35
N MET A 121 -3.55 27.54 -42.10
CA MET A 121 -3.63 26.18 -41.56
C MET A 121 -5.03 25.98 -40.97
N PRO A 122 -5.73 24.87 -41.25
CA PRO A 122 -7.00 24.60 -40.59
C PRO A 122 -6.75 24.55 -39.08
N SER A 123 -7.50 25.37 -38.34
CA SER A 123 -7.55 25.39 -36.89
C SER A 123 -7.50 23.97 -36.35
N GLN A 124 -6.42 23.62 -35.64
CA GLN A 124 -6.39 22.40 -34.84
C GLN A 124 -7.65 22.44 -33.95
N PRO A 125 -8.53 21.43 -34.02
CA PRO A 125 -9.70 21.40 -33.16
C PRO A 125 -9.21 21.43 -31.72
N ASP A 126 -9.81 22.32 -30.94
CA ASP A 126 -9.51 22.47 -29.53
C ASP A 126 -9.79 21.14 -28.84
N GLN A 127 -8.71 20.40 -28.51
CA GLN A 127 -8.78 19.09 -27.88
C GLN A 127 -9.60 19.12 -26.58
N GLY A 128 -9.62 20.25 -25.87
CA GLY A 128 -10.45 20.42 -24.69
C GLY A 128 -11.94 20.31 -25.01
N ALA A 129 -12.39 20.91 -26.11
CA ALA A 129 -13.78 20.86 -26.54
C ALA A 129 -14.20 19.45 -27.00
N GLU A 130 -13.29 18.65 -27.55
CA GLU A 130 -13.56 17.25 -27.91
C GLU A 130 -13.72 16.36 -26.68
N LEU A 131 -12.90 16.55 -25.65
CA LEU A 131 -12.99 15.84 -24.39
C LEU A 131 -14.29 16.18 -23.64
N ASP A 132 -14.67 17.46 -23.60
CA ASP A 132 -15.95 17.89 -23.00
C ASP A 132 -17.17 17.34 -23.76
N ARG A 133 -17.09 17.22 -25.09
CA ARG A 133 -18.15 16.58 -25.88
C ARG A 133 -18.24 15.07 -25.62
N ALA A 134 -17.11 14.40 -25.44
CA ALA A 134 -17.07 12.96 -25.21
C ALA A 134 -17.46 12.56 -23.77
N PHE A 135 -17.10 13.37 -22.78
CA PHE A 135 -17.19 13.00 -21.36
C PHE A 135 -18.05 13.94 -20.52
N GLY A 136 -18.34 15.16 -20.98
CA GLY A 136 -19.11 16.16 -20.22
C GLY A 136 -20.59 15.83 -20.00
N GLY A 137 -21.10 14.77 -20.63
CA GLY A 137 -22.46 14.26 -20.44
C GLY A 137 -22.57 13.04 -19.51
N MET A 138 -21.48 12.56 -18.93
CA MET A 138 -21.53 11.40 -18.01
C MET A 138 -21.97 11.85 -16.62
N GLU A 139 -23.26 12.01 -16.41
CA GLU A 139 -23.83 12.01 -15.05
C GLU A 139 -23.57 10.62 -14.42
N LEU A 140 -22.63 10.55 -13.48
CA LEU A 140 -22.52 9.40 -12.59
C LEU A 140 -23.78 9.37 -11.70
N LYS A 141 -24.67 8.41 -11.97
CA LYS A 141 -25.76 8.04 -11.07
C LYS A 141 -25.25 7.20 -9.91
#